data_AF-X1IZ36-F1
#
_entry.id   AF-X1IZ36-F1
#
_cell.length_a   1.000
_cell.length_b   1.000
_cell.length_c   1.000
_cell.angle_alpha   90.00
_cell.angle_beta   90.00
_cell.angle_gamma   90.00
#
_symmetry.space_group_name_H-M   'P 1'
#
loop_
_entity.id
_entity.type
_entity.pdbx_description
1 polymer ?
#
loop_
_entity_poly.entity_id
_entity_poly.type
_entity_poly.pdbx_seq_one_letter_code
_entity_poly.pdbx_strand_id
1 'polypeptide(L)'
;MKQITRWSPDTCSCVLDIEWDDTEPESSRTHTIKAVVSRCGSHQAGSDEGIFKAVLSENTRKNRVFGLAQQALPGVTLEDYDWSFDAERVLEVKFANMTPAQKVQLQQDCDNQFRNLVKITEKQFEIR
;
A
#
# COMPACT_ATOMS: atom_id res chain seq x y z
N MET A 1 19.17 -17.89 11.05
CA MET A 1 20.31 -17.34 10.28
C MET A 1 19.80 -16.11 9.56
N LYS A 2 20.62 -15.04 9.49
CA LYS A 2 20.21 -13.84 8.77
C LYS A 2 20.19 -14.10 7.27
N GLN A 3 19.04 -13.83 6.66
CA GLN A 3 18.79 -13.88 5.22
C GLN A 3 18.59 -12.46 4.69
N ILE A 4 18.97 -12.24 3.43
CA ILE A 4 18.73 -10.97 2.72
C ILE A 4 17.83 -11.27 1.53
N THR A 5 16.79 -10.46 1.34
CA THR A 5 15.88 -10.56 0.20
C THR A 5 15.76 -9.23 -0.49
N ARG A 6 15.80 -9.26 -1.83
CA ARG A 6 15.47 -8.09 -2.63
C ARG A 6 13.96 -7.92 -2.70
N TRP A 7 13.47 -6.79 -2.24
CA TRP A 7 12.06 -6.44 -2.22
C TRP A 7 11.80 -5.22 -3.09
N SER A 8 10.80 -5.34 -3.97
CA SER A 8 10.21 -4.23 -4.72
C SER A 8 8.73 -4.19 -4.35
N PRO A 9 8.24 -3.14 -3.69
CA PRO A 9 6.81 -2.97 -3.51
C PRO A 9 6.14 -2.78 -4.87
N ASP A 10 4.85 -3.08 -4.96
CA ASP A 10 4.06 -2.69 -6.13
C ASP A 10 3.61 -1.22 -6.07
N THR A 11 3.83 -0.54 -4.94
CA THR A 11 3.45 0.87 -4.71
C THR A 11 4.34 1.91 -5.37
N CYS A 12 5.56 1.54 -5.78
CA CYS A 12 6.53 2.42 -6.43
C CYS A 12 7.66 1.63 -7.09
N SER A 13 8.61 2.30 -7.76
CA SER A 13 9.76 1.67 -8.40
C SER A 13 11.01 1.55 -7.50
N CYS A 14 10.86 1.69 -6.17
CA CYS A 14 11.96 1.52 -5.23
C CYS A 14 12.38 0.05 -5.15
N VAL A 15 13.67 -0.21 -4.93
CA VAL A 15 14.21 -1.56 -4.75
C VAL A 15 15.06 -1.57 -3.49
N LEU A 16 14.72 -2.45 -2.55
CA LEU A 16 15.30 -2.50 -1.21
C LEU A 16 15.86 -3.90 -0.94
N ASP A 17 17.00 -3.96 -0.26
CA ASP A 17 17.43 -5.20 0.40
C ASP A 17 16.95 -5.20 1.83
N ILE A 18 16.17 -6.21 2.19
CA ILE A 18 15.67 -6.39 3.55
C ILE A 18 16.31 -7.62 4.18
N GLU A 19 16.66 -7.51 5.46
CA GLU A 19 17.22 -8.59 6.27
C GLU A 19 16.15 -9.16 7.20
N TRP A 20 16.15 -10.47 7.39
CA TRP A 20 15.24 -11.19 8.29
C TRP A 20 15.89 -12.47 8.83
N ASP A 21 15.29 -13.09 9.86
CA ASP A 21 15.82 -14.32 10.47
C ASP A 21 15.02 -15.56 10.06
N ASP A 22 15.66 -16.51 9.39
CA ASP A 22 14.99 -17.74 8.95
C ASP A 22 14.75 -18.78 10.04
N THR A 23 15.30 -18.57 11.23
CA THR A 23 14.99 -19.41 12.39
C THR A 23 13.65 -19.03 13.03
N GLU A 24 13.08 -17.88 12.68
CA GLU A 24 11.75 -17.48 13.13
C GLU A 24 10.67 -17.99 12.14
N PRO A 25 9.48 -18.40 12.65
CA PRO A 25 8.31 -18.66 11.82
C PRO A 25 7.97 -17.46 10.93
N GLU A 26 7.53 -17.73 9.69
CA GLU A 26 7.27 -16.69 8.70
C GLU A 26 6.33 -15.58 9.18
N SER A 27 5.27 -15.97 9.90
CA SER A 27 4.28 -15.04 10.46
C SER A 27 4.81 -14.13 11.57
N SER A 28 5.98 -14.44 12.14
CA SER A 28 6.62 -13.65 13.21
C SER A 28 7.89 -12.93 12.76
N ARG A 29 8.34 -13.12 11.50
CA ARG A 29 9.59 -12.52 11.01
C ARG A 29 9.54 -11.01 11.01
N THR A 30 10.52 -10.40 11.67
CA THR A 30 10.77 -8.97 11.55
C THR A 30 11.70 -8.71 10.36
N HIS A 31 11.28 -7.82 9.47
CA HIS A 31 12.08 -7.37 8.35
C HIS A 31 12.70 -6.01 8.66
N THR A 32 14.02 -5.88 8.46
CA THR A 32 14.76 -4.63 8.63
C THR A 32 15.45 -4.24 7.33
N ILE A 33 15.73 -2.95 7.14
CA ILE A 33 16.46 -2.50 5.95
C ILE A 33 17.94 -2.88 6.06
N LYS A 34 18.48 -3.44 4.99
CA LYS A 34 19.92 -3.66 4.81
C LYS A 34 20.55 -2.59 3.93
N ALA A 35 19.91 -2.28 2.81
CA ALA A 35 20.36 -1.25 1.86
C ALA A 35 19.21 -0.80 0.94
N VAL A 36 19.22 0.46 0.54
CA VAL A 36 18.39 0.94 -0.58
C VAL A 36 19.16 0.74 -1.89
N VAL A 37 18.69 -0.17 -2.73
CA VAL A 37 19.32 -0.51 -4.01
C VAL A 37 18.94 0.49 -5.11
N SER A 38 17.68 0.96 -5.12
CA SER A 38 17.19 1.97 -6.05
C SER A 38 16.07 2.81 -5.42
N ARG A 39 16.07 4.11 -5.72
CA ARG A 39 15.08 5.10 -5.23
C ARG A 39 14.23 5.61 -6.40
N CYS A 40 12.92 5.68 -6.21
CA CYS A 40 12.04 6.38 -7.14
C CYS A 40 12.04 7.89 -6.87
N GLY A 41 11.46 8.68 -7.78
CA GLY A 41 11.34 10.16 -7.65
C GLY A 41 10.75 10.62 -6.32
N SER A 42 9.74 9.92 -5.80
CA SER A 42 9.06 10.27 -4.55
C SER A 42 9.86 9.92 -3.29
N HIS A 43 10.87 9.05 -3.38
CA HIS A 43 11.68 8.59 -2.24
C HIS A 43 13.17 8.85 -2.44
N GLN A 44 13.53 9.91 -3.17
CA GLN A 44 14.94 10.26 -3.40
C GLN A 44 15.61 10.80 -2.14
N ALA A 45 14.87 11.56 -1.34
CA ALA A 45 15.37 12.21 -0.13
C ALA A 45 15.16 11.32 1.11
N GLY A 46 16.11 11.37 2.04
CA GLY A 46 16.04 10.68 3.33
C GLY A 46 17.10 9.59 3.53
N SER A 47 17.13 9.05 4.75
CA SER A 47 17.95 7.89 5.10
C SER A 47 17.31 6.61 4.58
N ASP A 48 18.10 5.54 4.52
CA ASP A 48 17.63 4.23 4.07
C ASP A 48 16.52 3.68 4.99
N GLU A 49 16.62 3.90 6.31
CA GLU A 49 15.56 3.55 7.26
C GLU A 49 14.30 4.39 7.05
N GLY A 50 14.45 5.68 6.75
CA GLY A 50 13.33 6.56 6.45
C GLY A 50 12.57 6.10 5.21
N ILE A 51 13.31 5.77 4.15
CA ILE A 51 12.76 5.26 2.89
C ILE A 51 12.08 3.91 3.10
N PHE A 52 12.73 2.97 3.80
CA PHE A 52 12.14 1.68 4.11
C PHE A 52 10.81 1.82 4.86
N LYS A 53 10.77 2.66 5.91
CA LYS A 53 9.55 2.91 6.68
C LYS A 53 8.44 3.53 5.81
N ALA A 54 8.79 4.49 4.95
CA ALA A 54 7.82 5.14 4.05
C ALA A 54 7.23 4.12 3.06
N VAL A 55 8.09 3.38 2.37
CA VAL A 55 7.70 2.36 1.38
C VAL A 55 6.87 1.25 2.02
N LEU A 56 7.30 0.74 3.18
CA LEU A 56 6.55 -0.28 3.93
C LEU A 56 5.19 0.24 4.40
N SER A 57 5.12 1.48 4.88
CA SER A 57 3.87 2.10 5.30
C SER A 57 2.89 2.26 4.14
N GLU A 58 3.37 2.74 2.99
CA GLU A 58 2.58 2.90 1.76
C GLU A 58 2.03 1.56 1.26
N ASN A 59 2.90 0.55 1.13
CA ASN A 59 2.49 -0.80 0.72
C ASN A 59 1.49 -1.42 1.70
N THR A 60 1.74 -1.30 3.00
CA THR A 60 0.84 -1.80 4.05
C THR A 60 -0.52 -1.12 3.99
N ARG A 61 -0.55 0.21 3.85
CA ARG A 61 -1.79 0.99 3.73
C ARG A 61 -2.59 0.57 2.52
N LYS A 62 -1.97 0.44 1.34
CA LYS A 62 -2.61 -0.07 0.12
C LYS A 62 -3.26 -1.45 0.35
N ASN A 63 -2.50 -2.41 0.89
CA ASN A 63 -3.01 -3.76 1.12
C ASN A 63 -4.13 -3.81 2.16
N ARG A 64 -4.06 -2.99 3.21
CA ARG A 64 -5.13 -2.91 4.22
C ARG A 64 -6.41 -2.29 3.67
N VAL A 65 -6.31 -1.23 2.85
CA VAL A 65 -7.49 -0.64 2.19
C VAL A 65 -8.16 -1.67 1.29
N PHE A 66 -7.40 -2.47 0.54
CA PHE A 66 -7.97 -3.57 -0.23
C PHE A 66 -8.66 -4.61 0.66
N GLY A 67 -8.05 -4.99 1.78
CA GLY A 67 -8.67 -5.90 2.76
C GLY A 67 -9.98 -5.36 3.36
N LEU A 68 -10.08 -4.05 3.60
CA LEU A 68 -11.34 -3.41 4.01
C LEU A 68 -12.37 -3.42 2.90
N ALA A 69 -11.96 -3.14 1.66
CA ALA A 69 -12.83 -3.20 0.51
C ALA A 69 -13.41 -4.62 0.32
N GLN A 70 -12.63 -5.68 0.52
CA GLN A 70 -13.12 -7.06 0.46
C GLN A 70 -14.21 -7.37 1.51
N GLN A 71 -14.21 -6.67 2.64
CA GLN A 71 -15.25 -6.80 3.67
C GLN A 71 -16.50 -6.00 3.31
N ALA A 72 -16.34 -4.80 2.75
CA ALA A 72 -17.44 -3.89 2.42
C ALA A 72 -18.10 -4.18 1.06
N LEU A 73 -17.37 -4.78 0.12
CA LEU A 73 -17.74 -5.00 -1.28
C LEU A 73 -17.60 -6.50 -1.62
N PRO A 74 -18.66 -7.31 -1.44
CA PRO A 74 -18.61 -8.73 -1.74
C PRO A 74 -18.21 -8.98 -3.20
N GLY A 75 -17.14 -9.76 -3.40
CA GLY A 75 -16.67 -10.14 -4.73
C GLY A 75 -15.71 -9.17 -5.41
N VAL A 76 -15.32 -8.07 -4.76
CA VAL A 76 -14.30 -7.15 -5.32
C VAL A 76 -12.99 -7.89 -5.55
N THR A 77 -12.44 -7.74 -6.76
CA THR A 77 -11.13 -8.31 -7.11
C THR A 77 -10.08 -7.22 -7.33
N LEU A 78 -8.83 -7.62 -7.61
CA LEU A 78 -7.75 -6.67 -7.88
C LEU A 78 -7.97 -5.89 -9.19
N GLU A 79 -8.73 -6.44 -10.13
CA GLU A 79 -9.07 -5.81 -11.41
C GLU A 79 -10.08 -4.67 -11.26
N ASP A 80 -10.90 -4.70 -10.21
CA ASP A 80 -11.89 -3.66 -9.89
C ASP A 80 -11.26 -2.44 -9.19
N TYR A 81 -9.96 -2.49 -8.91
CA TYR A 81 -9.23 -1.64 -7.98
C TYR A 81 -8.07 -0.94 -8.69
N ASP A 82 -8.16 0.38 -8.85
CA ASP A 82 -6.99 1.20 -9.19
C ASP A 82 -6.56 2.01 -7.99
N TRP A 83 -5.25 2.27 -7.88
CA TRP A 83 -4.71 3.08 -6.80
C TRP A 83 -3.55 3.94 -7.29
N SER A 84 -3.35 5.05 -6.59
CA SER A 84 -2.20 5.93 -6.80
C SER A 84 -1.92 6.73 -5.53
N PHE A 85 -0.73 7.31 -5.43
CA PHE A 85 -0.43 8.29 -4.40
C PHE A 85 -0.36 9.67 -5.02
N ASP A 86 -1.02 10.64 -4.40
CA ASP A 86 -0.90 12.04 -4.80
C ASP A 86 0.44 12.66 -4.35
N ALA A 87 0.59 13.97 -4.57
CA ALA A 87 1.79 14.72 -4.21
C ALA A 87 2.05 14.75 -2.69
N GLU A 88 1.00 14.64 -1.87
CA GLU A 88 1.08 14.60 -0.40
C GLU A 88 1.19 13.16 0.14
N ARG A 89 1.28 12.18 -0.76
CA ARG A 89 1.30 10.74 -0.44
C ARG A 89 0.04 10.27 0.27
N VAL A 90 -1.10 10.91 0.00
CA VAL A 90 -2.43 10.36 0.30
C VAL A 90 -2.71 9.26 -0.72
N LEU A 91 -3.22 8.11 -0.24
CA LEU A 91 -3.58 7.00 -1.12
C LEU A 91 -4.95 7.28 -1.76
N GLU A 92 -4.97 7.55 -3.05
CA GLU A 92 -6.20 7.60 -3.82
C GLU A 92 -6.54 6.20 -4.34
N VAL A 93 -7.75 5.75 -4.03
CA VAL A 93 -8.27 4.45 -4.48
C VAL A 93 -9.54 4.65 -5.28
N LYS A 94 -9.65 3.95 -6.40
CA LYS A 94 -10.81 3.92 -7.28
C LYS A 94 -11.34 2.50 -7.34
N PHE A 95 -12.64 2.34 -7.11
CA PHE A 95 -13.34 1.09 -7.36
C PHE A 95 -14.44 1.28 -8.40
N ALA A 96 -14.64 0.25 -9.22
CA ALA A 96 -15.80 0.16 -10.09
C ALA A 96 -17.06 -0.25 -9.31
N ASN A 97 -18.24 0.13 -9.82
CA ASN A 97 -19.55 -0.38 -9.39
C ASN A 97 -19.89 -0.23 -7.89
N MET A 98 -19.32 0.77 -7.21
CA MET A 98 -19.59 1.02 -5.81
C MET A 98 -20.84 1.89 -5.62
N THR A 99 -21.78 1.47 -4.77
CA THR A 99 -22.91 2.35 -4.41
C THR A 99 -22.42 3.54 -3.56
N PRO A 100 -23.15 4.68 -3.55
CA PRO A 100 -22.79 5.81 -2.69
C PRO A 100 -22.69 5.44 -1.20
N ALA A 101 -23.56 4.54 -0.71
CA ALA A 101 -23.55 4.10 0.69
C ALA A 101 -22.29 3.28 1.02
N GLN A 102 -21.89 2.36 0.15
CA GLN A 102 -20.65 1.58 0.31
C GLN A 102 -19.42 2.49 0.28
N LYS A 103 -19.41 3.50 -0.59
CA LYS A 103 -18.32 4.49 -0.64
C LYS A 103 -18.16 5.25 0.65
N VAL A 104 -19.28 5.74 1.20
CA VAL A 104 -19.28 6.45 2.49
C VAL A 104 -18.77 5.54 3.60
N GLN A 105 -19.26 4.30 3.68
CA GLN A 105 -18.83 3.36 4.70
C GLN A 105 -17.34 3.03 4.59
N LEU A 106 -16.86 2.67 3.39
CA LEU A 106 -15.44 2.34 3.18
C LEU A 106 -14.53 3.54 3.45
N GLN A 107 -14.94 4.75 3.09
CA GLN A 107 -14.21 5.97 3.42
C GLN A 107 -14.12 6.16 4.94
N GLN A 108 -15.23 5.99 5.67
CA GLN A 108 -15.24 6.09 7.14
C GLN A 108 -14.32 5.05 7.79
N ASP A 109 -14.34 3.81 7.32
CA ASP A 109 -13.45 2.76 7.83
C ASP A 109 -11.99 3.10 7.57
N CYS A 110 -11.68 3.67 6.40
CA CYS A 110 -10.34 4.16 6.07
C CYS A 110 -9.93 5.36 6.92
N ASP A 111 -10.81 6.33 7.16
CA ASP A 111 -10.52 7.51 7.98
C ASP A 111 -10.21 7.12 9.43
N ASN A 112 -10.97 6.17 9.99
CA ASN A 112 -10.75 5.61 11.32
C ASN A 112 -9.38 4.93 11.45
N GLN A 113 -8.92 4.25 10.40
CA GLN A 113 -7.64 3.52 10.43
C GLN A 113 -6.43 4.36 10.04
N PHE A 114 -6.59 5.29 9.10
CA PHE A 114 -5.49 5.98 8.44
C PHE A 114 -5.50 7.50 8.62
N ARG A 115 -6.44 8.05 9.40
CA ARG A 115 -6.50 9.49 9.74
C ARG A 115 -6.49 10.39 8.49
N ASN A 116 -7.40 10.10 7.54
CA ASN A 116 -7.57 10.83 6.28
C ASN A 116 -6.42 10.68 5.26
N LEU A 117 -5.51 9.71 5.46
CA LEU A 117 -4.46 9.41 4.49
C LEU A 117 -4.91 8.50 3.34
N VAL A 118 -6.22 8.33 3.15
CA VAL A 118 -6.84 7.53 2.09
C VAL A 118 -8.07 8.27 1.56
N LYS A 119 -8.24 8.25 0.24
CA LYS A 119 -9.39 8.85 -0.44
C LYS A 119 -10.02 7.84 -1.39
N ILE A 120 -11.27 7.48 -1.13
CA ILE A 120 -12.07 6.57 -1.94
C ILE A 120 -12.82 7.37 -3.01
N THR A 121 -12.65 6.97 -4.26
CA THR A 121 -13.27 7.58 -5.43
C THR A 121 -13.91 6.53 -6.32
N GLU A 122 -14.75 6.98 -7.25
CA GLU A 122 -15.41 6.09 -8.21
C GLU A 122 -14.53 5.98 -9.46
N LYS A 123 -14.35 4.76 -9.96
CA LYS A 123 -13.67 4.52 -11.23
C LYS A 123 -14.61 4.97 -12.36
N GLN A 124 -14.23 6.03 -13.07
CA GLN A 124 -14.97 6.45 -14.26
C GLN A 124 -14.74 5.42 -15.37
N PHE A 125 -15.83 4.89 -15.93
CA PHE A 125 -15.74 4.08 -17.14
C PHE A 125 -15.47 5.02 -18.31
N GLU A 126 -14.29 4.90 -18.93
CA GLU A 126 -14.06 5.52 -20.24
C GLU A 126 -14.95 4.78 -21.26
N ILE A 127 -16.00 5.45 -21.72
CA ILE A 127 -16.81 4.97 -22.86
C ILE A 127 -15.87 5.01 -24.07
N ARG A 128 -15.45 3.83 -24.54
CA ARG A 128 -14.68 3.68 -25.78
C ARG A 128 -15.60 3.66 -27.00
#